data_AF-A0A7Y2XGP4-F1
#
_entry.id   AF-A0A7Y2XGP4-F1
#
_cell.length_a   1.000
_cell.length_b   1.000
_cell.length_c   1.000
_cell.angle_alpha   90.00
_cell.angle_beta   90.00
_cell.angle_gamma   90.00
#
_symmetry.space_group_name_H-M   'P 1'
#
loop_
_entity.id
_entity.type
_entity.pdbx_description
1 polymer ?
#
loop_
_entity_poly.entity_id
_entity_poly.type
_entity_poly.pdbx_seq_one_letter_code
_entity_poly.pdbx_strand_id
1 'polypeptide(L)' 'MAGGTGGHIFPGLAVAESLRRQGVNVHWLGARGGMECRQVPARDFPIDVVDIRGLRGKGLATWLSIPWKLSRAVAQAFR' A
#
# COMPACT_ATOMS: atom_id res chain seq x y z
N MET A 1 -0.92 -6.78 4.63
CA MET A 1 -0.92 -5.34 4.35
C MET A 1 -0.45 -4.60 5.59
N ALA A 2 0.73 -3.98 5.55
CA ALA A 2 1.19 -3.06 6.58
C ALA A 2 1.72 -1.82 5.89
N GLY A 3 1.18 -0.65 6.23
CA GLY A 3 1.49 0.62 5.58
C GLY A 3 1.41 1.78 6.57
N GLY A 4 2.02 2.91 6.22
CA GLY A 4 2.11 4.07 7.09
C GLY A 4 3.53 4.29 7.62
N THR A 5 3.69 4.42 8.94
CA THR A 5 5.00 4.62 9.60
C THR A 5 5.66 3.27 9.93
N GLY A 6 6.92 3.31 10.38
CA GLY A 6 7.72 2.12 10.70
C GLY A 6 7.07 1.15 11.71
N GLY A 7 6.18 1.64 12.59
CA GLY A 7 5.55 0.83 13.64
C GLY A 7 4.74 -0.36 13.14
N HIS A 8 4.18 -0.29 11.93
CA HIS A 8 3.48 -1.43 11.30
C HIS A 8 4.36 -2.16 10.28
N ILE A 9 5.27 -1.43 9.62
CA ILE A 9 6.09 -1.97 8.53
C ILE A 9 7.12 -2.98 9.07
N PHE A 10 7.86 -2.66 10.13
CA PHE A 10 8.92 -3.55 10.64
C PHE A 10 8.38 -4.86 11.23
N PRO A 11 7.32 -4.87 12.06
CA PRO A 11 6.72 -6.13 12.51
C PRO A 11 6.15 -6.94 11.36
N GLY A 12 5.50 -6.28 10.39
CA GLY A 12 4.98 -6.95 9.20
C GLY A 12 6.08 -7.61 8.37
N LEU A 13 7.25 -6.97 8.24
CA LEU A 13 8.42 -7.55 7.57
C LEU A 13 8.98 -8.75 8.32
N ALA A 14 9.00 -8.71 9.66
CA ALA A 14 9.41 -9.86 10.46
C ALA A 14 8.48 -11.07 10.26
N VAL A 15 7.17 -10.83 10.17
CA VAL A 15 6.18 -11.89 9.85
C VAL A 15 6.38 -12.39 8.42
N ALA A 16 6.58 -11.49 7.46
CA ALA A 16 6.82 -11.83 6.05
C ALA A 16 8.07 -12.72 5.89
N GLU A 17 9.15 -12.42 6.60
CA GLU A 17 10.36 -13.26 6.65
C GLU A 17 10.08 -14.65 7.21
N SER A 18 9.32 -14.74 8.30
CA SER A 18 8.94 -16.02 8.90
C SER A 18 8.12 -16.88 7.93
N LEU A 19 7.17 -16.27 7.21
CA LEU A 19 6.35 -16.94 6.21
C LEU A 19 7.16 -17.37 4.98
N ARG A 20 8.08 -16.52 4.50
CA ARG A 20 8.99 -16.86 3.40
C ARG A 20 9.85 -18.09 3.71
N ARG A 21 10.35 -18.20 4.94
CA ARG A 21 11.11 -19.38 5.41
C ARG A 21 10.26 -20.66 5.43
N GLN A 22 8.95 -20.54 5.53
CA GLN A 22 8.01 -21.65 5.46
C GLN A 22 7.58 -21.96 4.01
N GLY A 23 8.18 -21.30 3.00
CA GLY A 23 7.84 -21.50 1.59
C GLY A 23 6.55 -20.80 1.15
N VAL A 24 5.97 -19.93 1.99
CA VAL A 24 4.77 -19.16 1.64
C VAL A 24 5.18 -18.00 0.72
N ASN A 25 4.46 -17.83 -0.39
CA ASN A 25 4.65 -16.68 -1.26
C ASN A 25 4.04 -15.44 -0.61
N VAL A 26 4.87 -14.42 -0.35
CA VAL A 26 4.46 -13.20 0.34
C VAL A 26 4.51 -12.03 -0.63
N HIS A 27 3.35 -11.40 -0.84
CA HIS A 27 3.23 -10.15 -1.58
C HIS A 27 2.83 -9.02 -0.64
N TRP A 28 3.48 -7.87 -0.83
CA TRP A 28 3.19 -6.68 -0.06
C TRP A 28 2.27 -5.74 -0.83
N LEU A 29 1.29 -5.16 -0.15
CA LEU A 29 0.44 -4.11 -0.71
C LEU A 29 0.75 -2.80 0.01
N GLY A 30 1.17 -1.79 -0.73
CA GLY A 30 1.56 -0.48 -0.21
C GLY A 30 0.82 0.68 -0.86
N ALA A 31 0.82 1.83 -0.19
CA ALA A 31 0.26 3.07 -0.72
C ALA A 31 1.33 3.91 -1.42
N ARG A 32 0.97 4.55 -2.54
CA ARG A 32 1.89 5.42 -3.29
C ARG A 32 2.46 6.52 -2.39
N GLY A 33 3.80 6.54 -2.27
CA GLY A 33 4.52 7.52 -1.45
C GLY A 33 4.67 7.14 0.03
N GLY A 34 4.19 5.96 0.43
CA GLY A 34 4.41 5.40 1.77
C GLY A 34 5.85 4.93 1.99
N MET A 35 6.26 4.85 3.25
CA MET A 35 7.61 4.38 3.64
C MET A 35 7.85 2.92 3.22
N GLU A 36 6.78 2.13 3.12
CA GLU A 36 6.80 0.74 2.66
C GLU A 36 7.34 0.61 1.22
N CYS A 37 7.13 1.60 0.36
CA CYS A 37 7.63 1.59 -1.02
C CYS A 37 9.16 1.58 -1.10
N ARG A 38 9.86 1.95 -0.02
CA ARG A 38 11.33 1.90 0.06
C ARG A 38 11.81 0.71 0.88
N GLN A 39 11.16 0.43 2.01
CA GLN A 39 11.63 -0.56 2.98
C GLN A 39 11.37 -2.01 2.56
N VAL A 40 10.30 -2.25 1.79
CA VAL A 40 9.89 -3.60 1.38
C VAL A 40 10.72 -4.13 0.21
N PRO A 41 10.94 -3.37 -0.88
CA PRO A 41 11.84 -3.80 -1.96
C PRO A 41 13.27 -4.02 -1.48
N ALA A 42 13.73 -3.25 -0.47
CA ALA A 42 15.06 -3.42 0.12
C ALA A 42 15.28 -4.76 0.84
N ARG A 43 14.22 -5.57 1.03
CA ARG A 43 14.28 -6.92 1.60
C ARG A 43 13.84 -8.00 0.60
N ASP A 44 13.82 -7.67 -0.68
CA ASP A 44 13.46 -8.58 -1.78
C ASP A 44 12.05 -9.16 -1.65
N PHE A 45 11.11 -8.36 -1.13
CA PHE A 45 9.69 -8.69 -1.16
C PHE A 45 9.01 -7.96 -2.33
N PRO A 46 8.19 -8.67 -3.14
CA PRO A 46 7.39 -8.03 -4.17
C PRO A 46 6.36 -7.09 -3.53
N ILE A 47 6.19 -5.90 -4.12
CA ILE A 47 5.25 -4.89 -3.64
C ILE A 47 4.36 -4.37 -4.77
N ASP A 48 3.06 -4.44 -4.54
CA ASP A 48 2.03 -3.83 -5.36
C ASP A 48 1.63 -2.48 -4.73
N VAL A 49 1.66 -1.43 -5.55
CA VAL A 49 1.44 -0.06 -5.08
C VAL A 49 0.10 0.47 -5.58
N VAL A 50 -0.77 0.82 -4.63
CA VAL A 50 -2.09 1.43 -4.90
C VAL A 50 -2.06 2.94 -4.59
N ASP A 51 -2.72 3.75 -5.42
CA ASP A 51 -2.81 5.22 -5.22
C ASP A 51 -3.94 5.57 -4.24
N ILE A 52 -3.89 4.98 -3.04
CA ILE A 52 -4.83 5.27 -1.96
C ILE A 52 -4.26 6.43 -1.16
N ARG A 53 -4.66 7.66 -1.51
CA ARG A 53 -4.34 8.85 -0.71
C ARG A 53 -5.48 9.12 0.26
N GLY A 54 -5.16 9.22 1.55
CA GLY A 54 -6.12 9.67 2.57
C GLY A 54 -6.85 10.96 2.14
N LEU A 55 -8.17 10.95 2.29
CA LEU A 55 -9.05 12.10 2.04
C LEU A 55 -9.16 13.04 3.25
N ARG A 56 -8.61 12.61 4.39
CA ARG A 56 -8.67 13.33 5.67
C ARG A 56 -7.77 14.58 5.60
N GLY A 57 -8.36 15.75 5.82
CA GLY A 57 -7.67 17.05 5.82
C GLY A 57 -7.56 17.74 4.44
N LYS A 58 -8.23 17.24 3.40
CA LYS A 58 -8.20 17.87 2.07
C LYS A 58 -9.42 18.78 1.86
N GLY A 59 -9.17 20.00 1.36
CA GLY A 59 -10.21 21.03 1.17
C GLY A 59 -11.33 20.62 0.21
N LEU A 60 -12.42 21.40 0.20
CA LEU A 60 -13.65 21.18 -0.59
C LEU A 60 -13.41 20.76 -2.05
N ALA A 61 -12.37 21.29 -2.70
CA ALA A 61 -12.00 20.91 -4.06
C ALA A 61 -11.63 19.42 -4.21
N THR A 62 -11.02 18.81 -3.19
CA THR A 62 -10.74 17.36 -3.23
C THR A 62 -12.02 16.56 -3.11
N TRP A 63 -12.97 17.01 -2.28
CA TRP A 63 -14.27 16.37 -2.12
C TRP A 63 -15.07 16.35 -3.43
N LEU A 64 -15.08 17.44 -4.20
CA LEU A 64 -15.68 17.46 -5.54
C LEU A 64 -15.01 16.47 -6.51
N SER A 65 -13.71 16.21 -6.35
CA SER A 65 -12.97 15.28 -7.21
C SER A 65 -13.13 13.80 -6.83
N ILE A 66 -13.77 13.48 -5.69
CA ILE A 66 -13.96 12.10 -5.21
C ILE A 66 -14.74 11.24 -6.21
N PRO A 67 -15.93 11.64 -6.71
CA PRO A 67 -16.70 10.78 -7.62
C PRO A 67 -15.92 10.39 -8.87
N TRP A 68 -15.11 11.29 -9.43
CA TRP A 68 -14.26 11.01 -10.58
C TRP A 68 -13.07 10.09 -10.26
N LYS A 69 -12.45 10.27 -9.09
CA LYS A 69 -11.35 9.39 -8.65
C LYS A 69 -11.86 7.98 -8.32
N LEU A 70 -13.05 7.88 -7.73
CA LEU A 70 -13.67 6.62 -7.36
C LEU A 70 -14.05 5.80 -8.60
N SER A 71 -14.70 6.42 -9.59
CA SER A 71 -15.03 5.75 -10.85
C SER A 71 -13.79 5.26 -11.60
N ARG A 72 -12.71 6.06 -11.61
CA ARG A 72 -11.43 5.65 -12.21
C ARG A 72 -10.77 4.49 -11.46
N ALA A 73 -10.82 4.49 -10.12
CA ALA A 73 -10.26 3.42 -9.31
C ALA A 73 -11.01 2.09 -9.51
N VAL A 74 -12.35 2.15 -9.59
CA VAL A 74 -13.17 0.97 -9.93
C VAL A 74 -12.80 0.44 -11.32
N ALA A 75 -12.67 1.32 -12.33
CA ALA A 75 -12.26 0.91 -13.67
C ALA A 75 -10.85 0.28 -13.72
N GLN A 76 -9.92 0.73 -12.85
CA GLN A 76 -8.60 0.12 -12.72
C GLN A 76 -8.62 -1.24 -12.02
N ALA A 77 -9.59 -1.51 -11.16
CA ALA A 77 -9.71 -2.80 -10.49
C ALA A 77 -10.24 -3.91 -11.43
N PHE A 78 -10.95 -3.52 -12.50
CA PHE A 78 -11.46 -4.43 -13.52
C PHE A 78 -10.51 -4.64 -14.71
N ARG A 79 -9.28 -4.10 -14.64
CA ARG A 79 -8.28 -4.17 -15.71
C ARG A 79 -6.98 -4.75 -15.19
#